data_AF-A0A8S9GRH2-F1
#
_entry.id   AF-A0A8S9GRH2-F1
#
_cell.length_a   1.000
_cell.length_b   1.000
_cell.length_c   1.000
_cell.angle_alpha   90.00
_cell.angle_beta   90.00
_cell.angle_gamma   90.00
#
_symmetry.space_group_name_H-M   'P 1'
#
loop_
_entity.id
_entity.type
_entity.pdbx_description
1 polymer ?
#
loop_
_entity_poly.entity_id
_entity_poly.type
_entity_poly.pdbx_seq_one_letter_code
_entity_poly.pdbx_strand_id
1 'polypeptide(L)'
;MMADTKLRETAKRLEKQLREEADELCRTLEDKEEVSRTASEMADMLYHAMVLLSKRDVKFEDVLEVLRKRFSQSGIEEKQSRSK
;
A
#
# COMPACT_ATOMS: atom_id res chain seq x y z
N MET A 1 -14.29 -1.46 28.41
CA MET A 1 -14.85 -0.33 27.63
C MET A 1 -13.77 0.63 27.11
N MET A 2 -12.83 1.13 27.94
CA MET A 2 -11.84 2.12 27.48
C MET A 2 -10.83 1.63 26.41
N ALA A 3 -10.41 0.35 26.46
CA ALA A 3 -9.50 -0.23 25.46
C ALA A 3 -10.14 -0.31 24.07
N ASP A 4 -11.44 -0.63 24.01
CA ASP A 4 -12.21 -0.80 22.78
C ASP A 4 -12.44 0.56 22.07
N THR A 5 -12.67 1.62 22.85
CA THR A 5 -12.78 2.99 22.33
C THR A 5 -11.46 3.49 21.75
N LYS A 6 -10.33 3.25 22.45
CA LYS A 6 -9.00 3.67 21.99
C LYS A 6 -8.59 2.95 20.71
N LEU A 7 -8.93 1.67 20.57
CA LEU A 7 -8.67 0.90 19.36
C LEU A 7 -9.46 1.46 18.16
N ARG A 8 -10.74 1.81 18.37
CA ARG A 8 -11.61 2.40 17.33
C ARG A 8 -11.15 3.79 16.88
N GLU A 9 -10.72 4.65 17.79
CA GLU A 9 -10.15 5.95 17.45
C GLU A 9 -8.85 5.81 16.65
N THR A 10 -7.98 4.87 17.04
CA THR A 10 -6.73 4.58 16.33
C THR A 10 -6.99 3.96 14.94
N ALA A 11 -8.10 3.24 14.76
CA ALA A 11 -8.52 2.71 13.46
C ALA A 11 -9.04 3.82 12.54
N LYS A 12 -9.91 4.70 13.04
CA LYS A 12 -10.43 5.86 12.28
C LYS A 12 -9.30 6.79 11.84
N ARG A 13 -8.35 7.07 12.74
CA ARG A 13 -7.18 7.90 12.40
C ARG A 13 -6.33 7.25 11.31
N LEU A 14 -6.13 5.94 11.37
CA LEU A 14 -5.36 5.23 10.35
C LEU A 14 -6.04 5.26 8.99
N GLU A 15 -7.36 5.03 8.94
CA GLU A 15 -8.12 5.12 7.68
C GLU A 15 -7.98 6.52 7.06
N LYS A 16 -8.16 7.55 7.88
CA LYS A 16 -8.04 8.93 7.43
C LYS A 16 -6.66 9.21 6.83
N GLN A 17 -5.60 8.84 7.53
CA GLN A 17 -4.23 9.07 7.07
C GLN A 17 -3.93 8.28 5.80
N LEU A 18 -4.31 6.99 5.72
CA LEU A 18 -4.09 6.20 4.52
C LEU A 18 -4.77 6.82 3.27
N ARG A 19 -5.95 7.42 3.44
CA ARG A 19 -6.64 8.14 2.36
C ARG A 19 -5.95 9.45 2.01
N GLU A 20 -5.48 10.20 3.00
CA GLU A 20 -4.73 11.45 2.81
C GLU A 20 -3.41 11.18 2.07
N GLU A 21 -2.57 10.23 2.53
CA GLU A 21 -1.31 9.90 1.86
C GLU A 21 -1.50 9.39 0.43
N ALA A 22 -2.59 8.66 0.17
CA ALA A 22 -2.91 8.21 -1.18
C ALA A 22 -3.27 9.37 -2.11
N ASP A 23 -3.98 10.38 -1.59
CA ASP A 23 -4.31 11.60 -2.33
C ASP A 23 -3.05 12.46 -2.55
N GLU A 24 -2.21 12.65 -1.53
CA GLU A 24 -0.95 13.38 -1.64
C GLU A 24 0.01 12.72 -2.64
N LEU A 25 0.13 11.38 -2.61
CA LEU A 25 0.92 10.64 -3.60
C LEU A 25 0.40 10.82 -5.04
N CYS A 26 -0.92 10.91 -5.23
CA CYS A 26 -1.49 11.20 -6.55
C CYS A 26 -1.20 12.63 -6.99
N ARG A 27 -1.28 13.60 -6.07
CA ARG A 27 -1.00 15.01 -6.36
C ARG A 27 0.44 15.25 -6.76
N THR A 28 1.41 14.47 -6.24
CA THR A 28 2.81 14.63 -6.67
C THR A 28 2.97 14.46 -8.19
N LEU A 29 2.13 13.61 -8.81
CA LEU A 29 2.08 13.43 -10.26
C LEU A 29 1.34 14.57 -10.97
N GLU A 30 0.19 15.00 -10.44
CA GLU A 30 -0.66 16.04 -11.04
C GLU A 30 0.04 17.41 -11.04
N ASP A 31 0.63 17.78 -9.91
CA ASP A 31 1.29 19.06 -9.68
C ASP A 31 2.75 19.06 -10.17
N LYS A 32 3.23 17.93 -10.69
CA LYS A 32 4.61 17.72 -11.19
C LYS A 32 5.65 18.07 -10.13
N GLU A 33 5.41 17.60 -8.92
CA GLU A 33 6.31 17.81 -7.80
C GLU A 33 7.64 17.06 -7.99
N GLU A 34 8.63 17.45 -7.19
CA GLU A 34 9.95 16.83 -7.20
C GLU A 34 9.89 15.33 -6.84
N VAL A 35 10.82 14.56 -7.40
CA VAL A 35 10.92 13.10 -7.17
C VAL A 35 11.06 12.77 -5.68
N SER A 36 11.72 13.64 -4.91
CA SER A 36 11.87 13.49 -3.46
C SER A 36 10.55 13.56 -2.70
N ARG A 37 9.61 14.38 -3.16
CA ARG A 37 8.26 14.48 -2.58
C ARG A 37 7.48 13.19 -2.85
N THR A 38 7.50 12.70 -4.09
CA THR A 38 6.91 11.39 -4.44
C THR A 38 7.47 10.24 -3.58
N ALA A 39 8.79 10.21 -3.35
CA ALA A 39 9.41 9.21 -2.48
C ALA A 39 8.95 9.31 -1.03
N SER A 40 8.73 10.53 -0.53
CA SER A 40 8.25 10.79 0.84
C SER A 40 6.80 10.31 1.01
N GLU A 41 5.89 10.71 0.10
CA GLU A 41 4.48 10.29 0.15
C GLU A 41 4.32 8.78 0.01
N MET A 42 5.11 8.13 -0.85
CA MET A 42 5.11 6.68 -0.98
C MET A 42 5.60 6.00 0.32
N ALA A 43 6.59 6.57 1.00
CA ALA A 43 7.07 6.02 2.27
C ALA A 43 5.99 6.09 3.36
N ASP A 44 5.28 7.21 3.46
CA ASP A 44 4.19 7.39 4.42
C ASP A 44 3.00 6.47 4.11
N MET A 45 2.63 6.33 2.83
CA MET A 45 1.62 5.37 2.38
C MET A 45 1.99 3.93 2.79
N LEU A 46 3.22 3.49 2.50
CA LEU A 46 3.69 2.14 2.85
C LEU A 46 3.72 1.93 4.37
N TYR A 47 4.14 2.93 5.15
CA TYR A 47 4.13 2.87 6.60
C TYR A 47 2.71 2.61 7.13
N HIS A 48 1.74 3.43 6.71
CA HIS A 48 0.36 3.29 7.13
C HIS A 48 -0.29 1.99 6.64
N ALA A 49 0.06 1.52 5.44
CA ALA A 49 -0.36 0.22 4.94
C ALA A 49 0.17 -0.93 5.82
N MET A 50 1.44 -0.92 6.22
CA MET A 50 1.99 -1.95 7.12
C MET A 50 1.33 -1.95 8.50
N VAL A 51 1.04 -0.76 9.05
CA VAL A 51 0.29 -0.63 10.32
C VAL A 51 -1.14 -1.21 10.17
N LEU A 52 -1.79 -1.02 9.02
CA LEU A 52 -3.09 -1.60 8.73
C LEU A 52 -3.05 -3.13 8.70
N LEU A 53 -2.05 -3.71 8.03
CA LEU A 53 -1.86 -5.17 7.95
C LEU A 53 -1.71 -5.77 9.36
N SER A 54 -0.85 -5.17 10.19
CA SER A 54 -0.67 -5.60 11.59
C SER A 54 -1.97 -5.53 12.39
N LYS A 55 -2.77 -4.47 12.25
CA LYS A 55 -4.08 -4.37 12.94
C LYS A 55 -5.11 -5.38 12.47
N ARG A 56 -4.99 -5.87 11.24
CA ARG A 56 -5.89 -6.86 10.63
C ARG A 56 -5.37 -8.29 10.76
N ASP A 57 -4.23 -8.48 11.43
CA ASP A 57 -3.54 -9.77 11.53
C ASP A 57 -3.24 -10.40 10.15
N VAL A 58 -2.95 -9.54 9.17
CA VAL A 58 -2.54 -9.97 7.83
C VAL A 58 -1.02 -9.99 7.77
N LYS A 59 -0.45 -11.12 7.38
CA LYS A 59 1.00 -11.27 7.24
C LYS A 59 1.48 -10.58 5.97
N PHE A 60 2.66 -9.99 6.02
CA PHE A 60 3.24 -9.31 4.86
C PHE A 60 3.52 -10.31 3.72
N GLU A 61 3.84 -11.55 4.06
CA GLU A 61 4.03 -12.67 3.14
C GLU A 61 2.79 -12.96 2.28
N ASP A 62 1.59 -12.79 2.83
CA ASP A 62 0.32 -12.97 2.11
C ASP A 62 0.14 -11.88 1.05
N VAL A 63 0.51 -10.63 1.39
CA VAL A 63 0.53 -9.51 0.43
C VAL A 63 1.54 -9.78 -0.69
N LEU A 64 2.74 -10.25 -0.33
CA LEU A 64 3.75 -10.63 -1.32
C LEU A 64 3.26 -11.77 -2.22
N GLU A 65 2.46 -12.71 -1.73
CA GLU A 65 1.87 -13.76 -2.56
C GLU A 65 0.87 -13.21 -3.57
N VAL A 66 0.00 -12.28 -3.14
CA VAL A 66 -0.93 -11.58 -4.05
C VAL A 66 -0.16 -10.82 -5.13
N LEU A 67 0.91 -10.12 -4.76
CA LEU A 67 1.77 -9.42 -5.72
C LEU A 67 2.46 -10.40 -6.68
N ARG A 68 3.02 -11.51 -6.18
CA ARG A 68 3.61 -12.56 -7.02
C ARG A 68 2.62 -13.07 -8.06
N LYS A 69 1.35 -13.29 -7.70
CA LYS A 69 0.32 -13.73 -8.65
C LYS A 69 0.07 -12.70 -9.75
N ARG A 70 0.08 -11.40 -9.43
CA ARG A 70 -0.04 -10.31 -10.41
C ARG A 70 1.12 -10.30 -11.42
N PHE A 71 2.34 -10.55 -10.96
CA PHE A 71 3.54 -10.55 -11.81
C PHE A 71 3.83 -11.91 -12.48
N SER A 72 3.33 -13.01 -11.93
CA SER A 72 3.51 -14.35 -12.53
C SER A 72 2.70 -14.51 -13.82
N GLN A 73 1.59 -13.79 -13.94
CA GLN A 73 0.76 -13.78 -15.14
C GLN A 73 1.54 -13.21 -16.34
N SER A 74 2.26 -12.09 -16.17
CA SER A 74 3.09 -11.53 -17.23
C SER A 74 4.29 -12.42 -17.59
N GLY A 75 4.95 -13.06 -16.61
CA GLY A 75 6.14 -13.89 -16.87
C GLY A 75 5.87 -15.26 -17.52
N ILE A 76 4.70 -15.86 -17.32
CA ILE A 76 4.32 -17.13 -17.98
C ILE A 76 3.94 -16.86 -19.44
N GLU A 77 3.12 -15.84 -19.69
CA GLU A 77 2.73 -15.42 -21.04
C GLU A 77 3.96 -15.01 -21.86
N GLU A 78 4.90 -14.28 -21.25
CA GLU A 78 6.15 -13.86 -21.89
C GLU A 78 7.12 -15.03 -22.15
N LYS A 79 7.10 -16.09 -21.32
CA LYS A 79 7.87 -17.31 -21.61
C LYS A 79 7.22 -18.15 -22.71
N GLN A 80 5.89 -18.19 -22.79
CA GLN A 80 5.17 -18.93 -23.82
C GLN A 80 5.29 -18.28 -25.21
N SER A 81 5.41 -16.95 -25.29
CA SER A 81 5.64 -16.24 -26.55
C SER A 81 7.05 -16.48 -27.14
N ARG A 82 8.05 -16.84 -26.31
CA ARG A 82 9.41 -17.16 -26.76
C ARG A 82 9.55 -18.53 -27.43
N SER A 83 8.56 -19.40 -27.26
CA SER A 83 8.53 -20.73 -27.90
C SER A 83 7.60 -20.80 -29.12
N LYS A 84 7.16 -19.63 -29.63
CA LYS A 84 6.46 -19.50 -30.91
C LYS A 84 7.33 -18.79 -31.93
#